data_AF-A0A9W7TE48-F1
#
_entry.id   AF-A0A9W7TE48-F1
#
_cell.length_a   1.000
_cell.length_b   1.000
_cell.length_c   1.000
_cell.angle_alpha   90.00
_cell.angle_beta   90.00
_cell.angle_gamma   90.00
#
_symmetry.space_group_name_H-M   'P 1'
#
loop_
_entity.id
_entity.type
_entity.pdbx_description
1 polymer ?
#
loop_
_entity_poly.entity_id
_entity_poly.type
_entity_poly.pdbx_seq_one_letter_code
_entity_poly.pdbx_strand_id
1 'polypeptide(L)'
;MIDMLLLGFCGSSVSLFIQSETHGAVMRNLLTTQDQNFYRELILKEAYTRLAWKMKYGGEYPISSTTRMSKSIGLFNPPSVSEVTLPPVVQTQKPKPPVVTWGNLSEAPLMRPVSSQTKASLYAGFSHDGKGRQLYLKKRTKQGPEEKYDHPILSSWDYGWRLGDYEMDCKTPANGRSEIVRNSFYARNGIFNIPSATDQCR
;
A
#
# COMPACT_ATOMS: atom_id res chain seq x y z
N MET A 1 -48.36 57.18 19.17
CA MET A 1 -48.29 56.23 20.30
C MET A 1 -47.27 55.20 19.92
N ILE A 2 -46.22 55.12 20.72
CA ILE A 2 -45.01 54.32 20.54
C ILE A 2 -45.30 52.92 21.04
N ASP A 3 -44.87 51.89 20.31
CA ASP A 3 -44.30 50.71 20.94
C ASP A 3 -43.25 50.07 20.03
N MET A 4 -42.10 49.79 20.65
CA MET A 4 -40.86 49.29 20.09
C MET A 4 -40.52 47.99 20.85
N LEU A 5 -39.79 47.10 20.16
CA LEU A 5 -38.88 46.06 20.67
C LEU A 5 -39.37 44.61 20.93
N LEU A 6 -38.79 43.73 20.09
CA LEU A 6 -37.95 42.57 20.44
C LEU A 6 -38.59 41.27 20.99
N LEU A 7 -38.60 40.23 20.15
CA LEU A 7 -38.60 38.80 20.52
C LEU A 7 -37.68 38.11 19.49
N GLY A 8 -36.60 37.37 19.82
CA GLY A 8 -36.35 36.52 20.98
C GLY A 8 -36.16 35.09 20.47
N PHE A 9 -34.92 34.71 20.16
CA PHE A 9 -34.52 33.37 19.72
C PHE A 9 -34.45 32.43 20.95
N CYS A 10 -35.22 31.33 20.99
CA CYS A 10 -34.87 30.13 21.78
C CYS A 10 -35.75 28.90 21.45
N GLY A 11 -35.14 27.87 20.85
CA GLY A 11 -35.36 26.43 21.12
C GLY A 11 -36.62 25.72 20.58
N SER A 12 -36.43 24.72 19.71
CA SER A 12 -37.01 23.35 19.85
C SER A 12 -36.61 22.41 18.70
N SER A 13 -36.33 21.16 19.08
CA SER A 13 -35.95 20.00 18.26
C SER A 13 -36.99 19.62 17.19
N VAL A 14 -36.55 19.33 15.95
CA VAL A 14 -37.29 18.49 15.00
C VAL A 14 -36.30 17.59 14.25
N SER A 15 -36.38 16.31 14.57
CA SER A 15 -35.78 15.22 13.79
C SER A 15 -36.52 15.11 12.46
N LEU A 16 -35.81 15.09 11.34
CA LEU A 16 -36.39 14.77 10.03
C LEU A 16 -35.57 13.68 9.35
N PHE A 17 -36.09 12.47 9.55
CA PHE A 17 -35.83 11.27 8.77
C PHE A 17 -36.24 11.53 7.31
N ILE A 18 -35.35 11.36 6.35
CA ILE A 18 -35.70 11.15 4.94
C ILE A 18 -35.06 9.83 4.51
N GLN A 19 -35.84 8.77 4.63
CA GLN A 19 -35.64 7.53 3.89
C GLN A 19 -36.47 7.65 2.61
N SER A 20 -35.85 7.58 1.43
CA SER A 20 -36.53 7.15 0.20
C SER A 20 -35.54 6.65 -0.85
N GLU A 21 -35.42 5.32 -0.89
CA GLU A 21 -35.10 4.49 -2.07
C GLU A 21 -35.97 4.89 -3.27
N THR A 22 -35.39 5.24 -4.42
CA THR A 22 -35.30 4.48 -5.69
C THR A 22 -35.43 5.56 -6.76
N HIS A 23 -34.59 5.65 -7.79
CA HIS A 23 -34.53 4.78 -8.94
C HIS A 23 -33.18 5.00 -9.63
N GLY A 24 -32.66 3.96 -10.29
CA GLY A 24 -31.47 4.04 -11.11
C GLY A 24 -31.44 5.25 -12.04
N ALA A 25 -30.72 6.29 -11.64
CA ALA A 25 -30.16 7.25 -12.55
C ALA A 25 -28.97 6.57 -13.21
N VAL A 26 -29.28 5.77 -14.24
CA VAL A 26 -28.37 5.48 -15.35
C VAL A 26 -27.59 6.77 -15.61
N MET A 27 -26.26 6.72 -15.62
CA MET A 27 -25.39 7.83 -15.99
C MET A 27 -25.67 8.21 -17.46
N ARG A 28 -26.74 8.95 -17.74
CA ARG A 28 -27.25 9.17 -19.12
C ARG A 28 -26.55 10.30 -19.88
N ASN A 29 -25.43 10.83 -19.38
CA ASN A 29 -24.69 11.92 -20.01
C ASN A 29 -23.18 11.61 -20.17
N LEU A 30 -22.76 10.33 -20.17
CA LEU A 30 -21.34 10.02 -20.02
C LEU A 30 -20.47 10.29 -21.28
N LEU A 31 -21.07 10.52 -22.47
CA LEU A 31 -20.31 10.72 -23.72
C LEU A 31 -21.03 11.63 -24.74
N THR A 32 -21.66 12.73 -24.33
CA THR A 32 -22.09 13.71 -25.36
C THR A 32 -20.86 14.48 -25.88
N THR A 33 -20.85 14.84 -27.17
CA THR A 33 -19.78 15.69 -27.74
C THR A 33 -19.65 17.02 -26.99
N GLN A 34 -20.77 17.52 -26.44
CA GLN A 34 -20.80 18.73 -25.62
C GLN A 34 -20.00 18.56 -24.33
N ASP A 35 -20.17 17.45 -23.61
CA ASP A 35 -19.43 17.16 -22.38
C ASP A 35 -17.94 16.97 -22.67
N GLN A 36 -17.59 16.29 -23.76
CA GLN A 36 -16.19 16.13 -24.20
C GLN A 36 -15.52 17.49 -24.47
N ASN A 37 -16.22 18.40 -25.14
CA ASN A 37 -15.73 19.76 -25.38
C ASN A 37 -15.60 20.54 -24.08
N PHE A 38 -16.57 20.43 -23.18
CA PHE A 38 -16.52 21.06 -21.87
C PHE A 38 -15.29 20.60 -21.06
N TYR A 39 -15.00 19.30 -21.00
CA TYR A 39 -13.81 18.79 -20.31
C TYR A 39 -12.52 19.24 -20.98
N ARG A 40 -12.49 19.28 -22.31
CA ARG A 40 -11.33 19.79 -23.06
C ARG A 40 -11.04 21.25 -22.71
N GLU A 41 -12.08 22.09 -22.67
CA GLU A 41 -11.95 23.48 -22.26
C GLU A 41 -11.51 23.62 -20.80
N LEU A 42 -12.07 22.80 -19.91
CA LEU A 42 -11.73 22.81 -18.49
C LEU A 42 -10.26 22.48 -18.27
N ILE A 43 -9.76 21.42 -18.92
CA ILE A 43 -8.35 21.01 -18.86
C ILE A 43 -7.44 22.11 -19.41
N LEU A 44 -7.81 22.74 -20.53
CA LEU A 44 -7.02 23.82 -21.12
C LEU A 44 -6.94 25.05 -20.21
N LYS A 45 -8.07 25.43 -19.59
CA LYS A 45 -8.14 26.54 -18.62
C LYS A 45 -7.32 26.23 -17.36
N GLU A 46 -7.42 25.00 -16.86
CA GLU A 46 -6.61 24.55 -15.73
C GLU A 46 -5.11 24.57 -16.05
N ALA A 47 -4.70 24.06 -17.21
CA ALA A 47 -3.31 24.07 -17.64
C ALA A 47 -2.76 25.51 -17.77
N TYR A 48 -3.55 26.42 -18.35
CA TYR A 48 -3.17 27.82 -18.49
C TYR A 48 -3.05 28.51 -17.13
N THR A 49 -4.01 28.31 -16.24
CA THR A 49 -3.96 28.87 -14.88
C THR A 49 -2.78 28.33 -14.08
N ARG A 50 -2.46 27.04 -14.19
CA ARG A 50 -1.25 26.43 -13.60
C ARG A 50 0.05 27.02 -14.16
N LEU A 51 0.14 27.21 -15.47
CA LEU A 51 1.31 27.84 -16.11
C LEU A 51 1.47 29.30 -15.67
N ALA A 52 0.38 30.08 -15.71
CA ALA A 52 0.39 31.48 -15.27
C ALA A 52 0.77 31.61 -13.79
N TRP A 53 0.25 30.73 -12.94
CA TRP A 53 0.63 30.67 -11.53
C TRP A 53 2.10 30.31 -11.36
N LYS A 54 2.59 29.28 -12.06
CA LYS A 54 4.00 28.85 -12.02
C LYS A 54 4.95 29.96 -12.49
N MET A 55 4.59 30.71 -13.53
CA MET A 55 5.40 31.84 -14.00
C MET A 55 5.46 32.98 -12.99
N LYS A 56 4.39 33.20 -12.22
CA LYS A 56 4.32 34.26 -11.19
C LYS A 56 5.00 33.86 -9.88
N TYR A 57 4.75 32.65 -9.40
CA TYR A 57 5.09 32.22 -8.04
C TYR A 57 6.06 31.03 -7.98
N GLY A 58 6.46 30.46 -9.12
CA GLY A 58 7.32 29.28 -9.16
C GLY A 58 8.74 29.49 -8.61
N GLY A 59 9.21 30.74 -8.58
CA GLY A 59 10.46 31.11 -7.91
C GLY A 59 10.35 31.21 -6.39
N GLU A 60 9.19 31.61 -5.88
CA GLU A 60 8.93 31.79 -4.43
C GLU A 60 8.57 30.46 -3.76
N TYR A 61 7.92 29.57 -4.50
CA TYR A 61 7.58 28.22 -4.07
C TYR A 61 8.26 27.22 -4.98
N PRO A 62 9.60 27.03 -4.85
CA PRO A 62 10.26 25.95 -5.55
C PRO A 62 9.59 24.67 -5.09
N ILE A 63 8.92 23.99 -6.03
CA ILE A 63 8.40 22.65 -5.79
C ILE A 63 9.64 21.84 -5.46
N SER A 64 9.90 21.57 -4.18
CA SER A 64 10.84 20.54 -3.76
C SER A 64 10.17 19.22 -4.10
N SER A 65 10.06 18.94 -5.40
CA SER A 65 9.93 17.58 -5.84
C SER A 65 11.18 16.92 -5.29
N THR A 66 10.99 16.07 -4.30
CA THR A 66 11.88 14.93 -4.05
C THR A 66 11.81 14.06 -5.30
N THR A 67 12.32 14.61 -6.40
CA THR A 67 12.69 13.89 -7.58
C THR A 67 13.79 12.99 -7.07
N ARG A 68 13.46 11.73 -6.79
CA ARG A 68 14.39 10.65 -7.03
C ARG A 68 14.90 10.89 -8.44
N MET A 69 16.04 11.56 -8.54
CA MET A 69 16.76 11.73 -9.77
C MET A 69 16.93 10.32 -10.31
N SER A 70 16.16 9.96 -11.33
CA SER A 70 16.59 8.92 -12.25
C SER A 70 17.93 9.43 -12.75
N LYS A 71 19.01 8.84 -12.24
CA LYS A 71 20.38 9.15 -12.64
C LYS A 71 20.39 9.05 -14.15
N SER A 72 20.39 10.19 -14.84
CA SER A 72 20.64 10.24 -16.25
C SER A 72 21.98 9.52 -16.42
N ILE A 73 21.95 8.43 -17.18
CA ILE A 73 23.14 7.79 -17.69
C ILE A 73 23.80 8.89 -18.52
N GLY A 74 24.81 9.52 -17.93
CA GLY A 74 25.61 10.52 -18.61
C GLY A 74 26.09 9.92 -19.92
N LEU A 75 25.92 10.68 -21.00
CA LEU A 75 26.64 10.48 -22.25
C LEU A 75 28.10 10.17 -21.91
N PHE A 76 28.48 8.91 -22.10
CA PHE A 76 29.86 8.47 -21.98
C PHE A 76 30.62 9.06 -23.17
N ASN A 77 31.43 10.09 -22.92
CA ASN A 77 32.54 10.39 -23.80
C ASN A 77 33.70 9.49 -23.36
N PRO A 78 34.15 8.50 -24.17
CA PRO A 78 35.26 7.66 -23.77
C PRO A 78 36.57 8.47 -23.83
N PRO A 79 37.38 8.52 -22.76
CA PRO A 79 38.73 9.03 -22.86
C PRO A 79 39.63 8.03 -23.59
N SER A 80 40.49 8.62 -24.44
CA SER A 80 41.54 8.02 -25.23
C SER A 80 42.38 6.99 -24.46
N VAL A 81 42.56 5.84 -25.12
CA VAL A 81 43.34 4.67 -24.69
C VAL A 81 44.76 5.08 -24.29
N SER A 82 45.13 4.83 -23.03
CA SER A 82 46.52 4.52 -22.69
C SER A 82 46.54 3.46 -21.60
N GLU A 83 47.37 2.48 -21.88
CA GLU A 83 47.54 1.16 -21.29
C GLU A 83 48.00 1.25 -19.84
N VAL A 84 47.23 0.69 -18.90
CA VAL A 84 47.68 0.41 -17.53
C VAL A 84 47.19 -0.97 -17.13
N THR A 85 48.10 -1.95 -17.12
CA THR A 85 47.84 -3.31 -16.65
C THR A 85 47.90 -3.33 -15.12
N LEU A 86 46.79 -3.72 -14.47
CA LEU A 86 46.73 -3.96 -13.03
C LEU A 86 46.88 -5.45 -12.71
N PRO A 87 47.41 -5.81 -11.52
CA PRO A 87 47.78 -7.18 -11.16
C PRO A 87 46.56 -8.13 -11.08
N PRO A 88 46.78 -9.45 -11.23
CA PRO A 88 45.69 -10.43 -11.23
C PRO A 88 45.05 -10.53 -9.85
N VAL A 89 43.84 -9.97 -9.72
CA VAL A 89 42.99 -10.14 -8.55
C VAL A 89 42.43 -11.57 -8.56
N VAL A 90 42.79 -12.34 -7.54
CA VAL A 90 42.19 -13.64 -7.23
C VAL A 90 40.69 -13.45 -7.03
N GLN A 91 39.88 -14.00 -7.93
CA GLN A 91 38.42 -13.93 -7.86
C GLN A 91 37.90 -14.83 -6.74
N THR A 92 37.55 -14.26 -5.59
CA THR A 92 36.59 -14.92 -4.70
C THR A 92 35.23 -14.93 -5.37
N GLN A 93 34.77 -16.12 -5.76
CA GLN A 93 33.46 -16.33 -6.36
C GLN A 93 32.37 -15.94 -5.35
N LYS A 94 31.72 -14.79 -5.57
CA LYS A 94 30.38 -14.56 -5.00
C LYS A 94 29.39 -15.41 -5.79
N PRO A 95 28.50 -16.19 -5.14
CA PRO A 95 27.53 -17.01 -5.85
C PRO A 95 26.62 -16.09 -6.69
N LYS A 96 26.63 -16.32 -8.01
CA LYS A 96 25.71 -15.68 -8.95
C LYS A 96 24.27 -16.09 -8.59
N PRO A 97 23.29 -15.17 -8.56
CA PRO A 97 21.89 -15.58 -8.56
C PRO A 97 21.64 -16.47 -9.78
N PRO A 98 20.81 -17.53 -9.67
CA PRO A 98 20.60 -18.46 -10.76
C PRO A 98 20.09 -17.69 -11.99
N VAL A 99 20.89 -17.75 -13.05
CA VAL A 99 20.52 -17.28 -14.39
C VAL A 99 19.29 -18.09 -14.80
N VAL A 100 18.14 -17.44 -14.80
CA VAL A 100 16.90 -18.01 -15.32
C VAL A 100 17.08 -18.14 -16.83
N THR A 101 17.31 -19.36 -17.31
CA THR A 101 17.23 -19.68 -18.73
C THR A 101 15.83 -19.33 -19.20
N TRP A 102 15.72 -18.33 -20.08
CA TRP A 102 14.48 -17.96 -20.75
C TRP A 102 14.10 -19.08 -21.73
N GLY A 103 13.51 -20.15 -21.20
CA GLY A 103 12.78 -21.11 -21.99
C GLY A 103 11.62 -20.39 -22.69
N ASN A 104 11.33 -20.82 -23.92
CA ASN A 104 10.27 -20.35 -24.81
C ASN A 104 9.15 -19.56 -24.09
N LEU A 105 8.88 -18.34 -24.55
CA LEU A 105 7.74 -17.47 -24.21
C LEU A 105 6.38 -18.08 -24.66
N SER A 106 6.18 -19.36 -24.43
CA SER A 106 4.90 -20.03 -24.56
C SER A 106 4.36 -20.17 -23.14
N GLU A 107 3.51 -19.21 -22.76
CA GLU A 107 2.64 -19.22 -21.56
C GLU A 107 3.34 -19.71 -20.28
N ALA A 108 4.06 -18.81 -19.59
CA ALA A 108 4.55 -19.11 -18.25
C ALA A 108 3.37 -19.60 -17.39
N PRO A 109 3.48 -20.75 -16.69
CA PRO A 109 2.39 -21.28 -15.88
C PRO A 109 1.92 -20.21 -14.89
N LEU A 110 0.62 -19.90 -14.92
CA LEU A 110 0.00 -18.87 -14.07
C LEU A 110 0.32 -19.09 -12.58
N MET A 111 0.53 -20.35 -12.17
CA MET A 111 0.83 -20.74 -10.79
C MET A 111 2.12 -21.55 -10.69
N ARG A 112 2.79 -21.42 -9.55
CA ARG A 112 3.91 -22.28 -9.18
C ARG A 112 3.49 -23.75 -9.10
N PRO A 113 4.36 -24.69 -9.51
CA PRO A 113 4.09 -26.12 -9.35
C PRO A 113 3.89 -26.46 -7.87
N VAL A 114 3.01 -27.40 -7.61
CA VAL A 114 2.67 -27.82 -6.25
C VAL A 114 3.76 -28.74 -5.70
N SER A 115 4.05 -28.66 -4.40
CA SER A 115 4.93 -29.59 -3.72
C SER A 115 4.49 -31.05 -3.92
N SER A 116 5.46 -31.96 -4.07
CA SER A 116 5.22 -33.38 -4.32
C SER A 116 4.28 -34.01 -3.28
N GLN A 117 4.44 -33.64 -2.00
CA GLN A 117 3.61 -34.13 -0.89
C GLN A 117 2.13 -33.72 -1.03
N THR A 118 1.86 -32.47 -1.40
CA THR A 118 0.48 -31.99 -1.60
C THR A 118 -0.11 -32.60 -2.86
N LYS A 119 0.69 -32.75 -3.93
CA LYS A 119 0.30 -33.43 -5.17
C LYS A 119 -0.06 -34.90 -4.94
N ALA A 120 0.67 -35.61 -4.08
CA ALA A 120 0.37 -37.00 -3.73
C ALA A 120 -1.01 -37.16 -3.09
N SER A 121 -1.47 -36.15 -2.34
CA SER A 121 -2.82 -36.17 -1.75
C SER A 121 -3.93 -36.11 -2.79
N LEU A 122 -3.67 -35.63 -4.01
CA LEU A 122 -4.67 -35.44 -5.07
C LEU A 122 -5.33 -36.77 -5.51
N TYR A 123 -4.56 -37.86 -5.50
CA TYR A 123 -4.99 -39.19 -5.94
C TYR A 123 -5.14 -40.18 -4.77
N ALA A 124 -5.00 -39.71 -3.53
CA ALA A 124 -5.08 -40.56 -2.35
C ALA A 124 -6.55 -40.68 -1.86
N GLY A 125 -7.20 -41.80 -2.17
CA GLY A 125 -8.56 -42.10 -1.72
C GLY A 125 -9.65 -41.31 -2.46
N PHE A 126 -10.88 -41.33 -1.92
CA PHE A 126 -12.05 -40.72 -2.54
C PHE A 126 -12.38 -39.35 -1.96
N SER A 127 -12.87 -38.45 -2.83
CA SER A 127 -13.28 -37.09 -2.44
C SER A 127 -14.43 -37.08 -1.44
N HIS A 128 -15.35 -38.06 -1.52
CA HIS A 128 -16.52 -38.14 -0.64
C HIS A 128 -16.13 -38.20 0.85
N ASP A 129 -15.06 -38.94 1.19
CA ASP A 129 -14.59 -39.10 2.57
C ASP A 129 -13.70 -37.94 3.03
N GLY A 130 -13.71 -36.83 2.30
CA GLY A 130 -12.85 -35.67 2.56
C GLY A 130 -11.38 -35.89 2.19
N LYS A 131 -11.04 -36.98 1.48
CA LYS A 131 -9.68 -37.31 1.01
C LYS A 131 -9.48 -36.89 -0.46
N GLY A 132 -8.39 -37.31 -1.08
CA GLY A 132 -8.14 -37.10 -2.50
C GLY A 132 -8.14 -35.63 -2.91
N ARG A 133 -8.97 -35.33 -3.93
CA ARG A 133 -9.09 -33.98 -4.51
C ARG A 133 -9.62 -32.96 -3.52
N GLN A 134 -10.57 -33.32 -2.66
CA GLN A 134 -11.12 -32.38 -1.67
C GLN A 134 -10.03 -31.96 -0.67
N LEU A 135 -9.23 -32.91 -0.21
CA LEU A 135 -8.11 -32.66 0.69
C LEU A 135 -7.03 -31.80 0.02
N TYR A 136 -6.70 -32.08 -1.24
CA TYR A 136 -5.78 -31.26 -2.04
C TYR A 136 -6.26 -29.81 -2.14
N LEU A 137 -7.53 -29.59 -2.50
CA LEU A 137 -8.08 -28.23 -2.62
C LEU A 137 -8.05 -27.51 -1.27
N LYS A 138 -8.47 -28.17 -0.18
CA LYS A 138 -8.38 -27.61 1.17
C LYS A 138 -6.95 -27.20 1.55
N LYS A 139 -5.94 -28.03 1.23
CA LYS A 139 -4.52 -27.70 1.46
C LYS A 139 -4.09 -26.51 0.60
N ARG A 140 -4.45 -26.50 -0.69
CA ARG A 140 -4.05 -25.44 -1.63
C ARG A 140 -4.71 -24.09 -1.33
N THR A 141 -5.91 -24.08 -0.74
CA THR A 141 -6.59 -22.86 -0.27
C THR A 141 -5.94 -22.27 0.98
N LYS A 142 -5.35 -23.09 1.84
CA LYS A 142 -4.63 -22.61 3.04
C LYS A 142 -3.30 -21.93 2.71
N GLN A 143 -2.72 -22.20 1.54
CA GLN A 143 -1.49 -21.55 1.10
C GLN A 143 -1.78 -20.10 0.68
N GLY A 144 -0.91 -19.19 1.12
CA GLY A 144 -0.98 -17.79 0.74
C GLY A 144 -0.77 -17.59 -0.77
N PRO A 145 -1.26 -16.48 -1.34
CA PRO A 145 -1.07 -16.18 -2.74
C PRO A 145 0.42 -16.05 -3.12
N GLU A 146 1.26 -15.56 -2.22
CA GLU A 146 2.71 -15.36 -2.43
C GLU A 146 3.49 -16.67 -2.63
N GLU A 147 3.06 -17.76 -2.00
CA GLU A 147 3.63 -19.10 -2.23
C GLU A 147 3.10 -19.74 -3.50
N LYS A 148 1.89 -19.35 -3.90
CA LYS A 148 1.11 -19.98 -4.97
C LYS A 148 1.43 -19.37 -6.35
N TYR A 149 1.75 -18.09 -6.39
CA TYR A 149 1.97 -17.29 -7.60
C TYR A 149 3.33 -16.61 -7.52
N ASP A 150 3.99 -16.45 -8.67
CA ASP A 150 5.28 -15.75 -8.74
C ASP A 150 5.14 -14.23 -8.60
N HIS A 151 4.02 -13.70 -9.09
CA HIS A 151 3.73 -12.26 -9.14
C HIS A 151 2.26 -12.01 -8.77
N PRO A 152 1.93 -10.80 -8.29
CA PRO A 152 0.54 -10.42 -8.04
C PRO A 152 -0.23 -10.43 -9.37
N ILE A 153 -1.36 -11.12 -9.40
CA ILE A 153 -2.23 -11.18 -10.59
C ILE A 153 -3.26 -10.05 -10.56
N LEU A 154 -3.70 -9.66 -9.36
CA LEU A 154 -4.70 -8.63 -9.16
C LEU A 154 -4.05 -7.38 -8.58
N SER A 155 -4.60 -6.21 -8.91
CA SER A 155 -4.19 -4.92 -8.35
C SER A 155 -4.37 -4.84 -6.83
N SER A 156 -5.33 -5.59 -6.27
CA SER A 156 -5.52 -5.67 -4.82
C SER A 156 -4.37 -6.40 -4.10
N TRP A 157 -3.55 -7.17 -4.84
CA TRP A 157 -2.40 -7.87 -4.29
C TRP A 157 -1.11 -7.08 -4.39
N ASP A 158 -1.08 -5.93 -5.09
CA ASP A 158 0.10 -5.06 -5.12
C ASP A 158 0.50 -4.59 -3.72
N TYR A 159 -0.49 -4.34 -2.87
CA TYR A 159 -0.28 -3.93 -1.49
C TYR A 159 0.00 -5.15 -0.61
N GLY A 160 1.14 -5.13 0.09
CA GLY A 160 1.50 -6.16 1.06
C GLY A 160 2.14 -7.42 0.48
N TRP A 161 2.36 -7.49 -0.85
CA TRP A 161 3.03 -8.61 -1.50
C TRP A 161 4.44 -8.82 -0.93
N ARG A 162 4.70 -10.01 -0.38
CA ARG A 162 5.97 -10.44 0.21
C ARG A 162 6.46 -9.54 1.35
N LEU A 163 5.52 -8.93 2.08
CA LEU A 163 5.86 -8.09 3.23
C LEU A 163 6.57 -8.88 4.34
N GLY A 164 6.27 -10.18 4.46
CA GLY A 164 6.89 -11.07 5.45
C GLY A 164 8.39 -11.33 5.24
N ASP A 165 8.91 -11.13 4.03
CA ASP A 165 10.36 -11.26 3.75
C ASP A 165 11.17 -10.09 4.32
N TYR A 166 10.49 -8.96 4.57
CA TYR A 166 11.08 -7.85 5.27
C TYR A 166 10.86 -8.11 6.76
N GLU A 167 11.96 -8.38 7.48
CA GLU A 167 11.97 -8.31 8.93
C GLU A 167 11.59 -6.87 9.31
N MET A 168 10.31 -6.65 9.61
CA MET A 168 9.88 -5.43 10.24
C MET A 168 10.42 -5.47 11.66
N ASP A 169 11.62 -4.91 11.82
CA ASP A 169 12.21 -4.52 13.09
C ASP A 169 11.35 -3.43 13.75
N CYS A 170 10.12 -3.79 14.12
CA CYS A 170 9.25 -2.99 14.96
C CYS A 170 9.79 -3.05 16.39
N LYS A 171 10.96 -2.45 16.60
CA LYS A 171 11.58 -2.31 17.91
C LYS A 171 10.77 -1.27 18.68
N THR A 172 10.10 -1.70 19.74
CA THR A 172 9.56 -0.76 20.71
C THR A 172 10.74 0.07 21.23
N PRO A 173 10.69 1.41 21.13
CA PRO A 173 11.78 2.23 21.65
C PRO A 173 11.93 1.96 23.15
N ALA A 174 13.17 1.76 23.61
CA ALA A 174 13.45 1.39 25.00
C ALA A 174 12.80 2.36 26.01
N ASN A 175 12.71 3.65 25.66
CA ASN A 175 12.14 4.69 26.51
C ASN A 175 11.06 5.47 25.75
N GLY A 176 9.79 5.25 26.10
CA GLY A 176 8.67 6.08 25.64
C GLY A 176 8.49 7.33 26.49
N ARG A 177 8.26 8.50 25.87
CA ARG A 177 8.12 9.80 26.57
C ARG A 177 7.04 9.83 27.66
N SER A 178 6.05 8.93 27.59
CA SER A 178 4.87 8.93 28.47
C SER A 178 4.89 7.86 29.56
N GLU A 179 5.83 6.92 29.54
CA GLU A 179 5.88 5.82 30.52
C GLU A 179 6.20 6.32 31.93
N ILE A 180 7.11 7.29 32.06
CA ILE A 180 7.50 7.86 33.36
C ILE A 180 6.30 8.52 34.05
N VAL A 181 5.57 9.37 33.33
CA VAL A 181 4.39 10.08 33.90
C VAL A 181 3.31 9.08 34.29
N ARG A 182 3.08 8.06 33.46
CA ARG A 182 2.07 7.04 33.72
C ARG A 182 2.41 6.19 34.95
N ASN A 183 3.69 5.85 35.15
CA ASN A 183 4.12 5.01 36.26
C ASN A 183 4.29 5.79 37.58
N SER A 184 4.53 7.11 37.54
CA SER A 184 4.75 7.90 38.75
C SER A 184 3.52 8.68 39.24
N PHE A 185 2.75 9.31 38.35
CA PHE A 185 1.64 10.19 38.75
C PHE A 185 0.32 9.46 38.96
N TYR A 186 0.12 8.31 38.29
CA TYR A 186 -1.15 7.62 38.29
C TYR A 186 -1.03 6.25 38.96
N ALA A 187 -1.67 6.10 40.13
CA ALA A 187 -1.83 4.79 40.78
C ALA A 187 -3.05 4.05 40.21
N ARG A 188 -2.97 2.72 40.11
CA ARG A 188 -4.12 1.88 39.71
C ARG A 188 -5.23 1.89 40.78
N ASN A 189 -4.85 2.03 42.05
CA ASN A 189 -5.73 1.85 43.20
C ASN A 189 -5.81 3.13 44.03
N GLY A 190 -6.68 4.06 43.62
CA GLY A 190 -7.06 5.22 44.45
C GLY A 190 -5.90 6.05 45.01
N ILE A 191 -6.16 6.72 46.14
CA ILE A 191 -5.24 7.68 46.79
C ILE A 191 -4.08 6.98 47.51
N PHE A 192 -4.28 5.71 47.91
CA PHE A 192 -3.26 4.93 48.61
C PHE A 192 -2.59 3.94 47.66
N ASN A 193 -1.33 4.19 47.33
CA ASN A 193 -0.52 3.27 46.53
C ASN A 193 -0.09 2.06 47.38
N ILE A 194 -0.98 1.08 47.53
CA ILE A 194 -0.68 -0.19 48.18
C ILE A 194 -0.18 -1.16 47.09
N PRO A 195 1.11 -1.55 47.09
CA PRO A 195 1.65 -2.42 46.06
C PRO A 195 0.96 -3.78 46.15
N SER A 196 0.28 -4.15 45.08
CA SER A 196 -0.35 -5.46 44.91
C SER A 196 0.61 -6.38 44.14
N ALA A 197 0.53 -7.69 44.34
CA ALA A 197 1.32 -8.67 43.60
C ALA A 197 1.19 -8.54 42.07
N THR A 198 0.09 -7.94 41.60
CA THR A 198 -0.18 -7.68 40.17
C THR A 198 0.61 -6.50 39.58
N ASP A 199 1.32 -5.72 40.39
CA ASP A 199 2.08 -4.54 39.95
C ASP A 199 3.53 -4.87 39.55
N GLN A 200 4.04 -6.04 39.94
CA GLN A 200 5.40 -6.49 39.59
C GLN A 200 5.51 -7.17 38.21
N CYS A 201 4.38 -7.43 37.54
CA CYS A 201 4.35 -8.20 36.30
C CYS A 201 4.43 -7.34 35.02
N ARG A 202 5.09 -6.18 35.05
CA ARG A 202 5.13 -5.23 33.92
C ARG A 202 6.53 -5.02 33.36
#